data_AF-A0A7C3Q491-F1
#
_entry.id   AF-A0A7C3Q491-F1
#
_cell.length_a   1.000
_cell.length_b   1.000
_cell.length_c   1.000
_cell.angle_alpha   90.00
_cell.angle_beta   90.00
_cell.angle_gamma   90.00
#
_symmetry.space_group_name_H-M   'P 1'
#
loop_
_entity.id
_entity.type
_entity.pdbx_description
1 polymer ?
#
loop_
_entity_poly.entity_id
_entity_poly.type
_entity_poly.pdbx_seq_one_letter_code
_entity_poly.pdbx_strand_id
1 'polypeptide(L)'
;QIPLDLEDAVVDYHSIQSAPGRSDSTVLAVAISREHLKRHLEGLQKAGVDPKALEIDSLSLFNFSQHYLKDLKGDTVFLDIGASKTSVCIVGEGSPRLVRTVWLGGHHLTQAIARAQNLSLEQAEQEKRKAVLTEADHVEEEIARILKDALSPLIKELATTFHVYETESGREIHQIYICGGMSNLQGLSAYLVHQLGKELVRGPGIPQEGTYAVAIGLALKEWLGPKGSRVRFRSGEFAYRQEQAQTRHRLVALGVAGAVLLLLAGGDLYLHYHLKMTRYQGLQSHVRAAFQQTFPNVKTLVNEVEQTKAAQKEIDKKVAFFGSGTVTVLDLLGELTRRMPSDRVIEVSDLLVEQDNIRMEAQTDSFESVEKFKAVLEKYERFREVTISDARMSADQSKVRFRVNITLTEAV
;
A
#
# COMPACT_ATOMS: atom_id res chain seq x y z
N GLN A 1 -13.40 18.80 -31.66
CA GLN A 1 -14.58 17.91 -31.74
C GLN A 1 -14.15 16.65 -32.47
N ILE A 2 -14.46 15.47 -31.95
CA ILE A 2 -14.21 14.20 -32.66
C ILE A 2 -15.45 13.97 -33.54
N PRO A 3 -15.30 13.77 -34.87
CA PRO A 3 -16.43 13.59 -35.78
C PRO A 3 -17.06 12.18 -35.72
N LEU A 4 -16.85 11.45 -34.62
CA LEU A 4 -17.32 10.10 -34.36
C LEU A 4 -17.95 10.09 -32.98
N ASP A 5 -19.04 9.34 -32.83
CA ASP A 5 -19.62 9.07 -31.53
C ASP A 5 -18.59 8.33 -30.66
N LEU A 6 -18.46 8.75 -29.40
CA LEU A 6 -17.46 8.21 -28.46
C LEU A 6 -17.56 6.69 -28.29
N GLU A 7 -18.76 6.12 -28.46
CA GLU A 7 -19.00 4.68 -28.36
C GLU A 7 -18.41 3.90 -29.55
N ASP A 8 -18.39 4.53 -30.74
CA ASP A 8 -17.91 3.94 -31.99
C ASP A 8 -16.43 4.23 -32.27
N ALA A 9 -15.77 4.98 -31.39
CA ALA A 9 -14.37 5.33 -31.50
C ALA A 9 -13.53 4.66 -30.41
N VAL A 10 -12.36 4.14 -30.80
CA VAL A 10 -11.27 3.88 -29.87
C VAL A 10 -10.39 5.12 -29.86
N VAL A 11 -10.35 5.80 -28.72
CA VAL A 11 -9.62 7.05 -28.53
C VAL A 11 -8.53 6.83 -27.51
N ASP A 12 -7.32 7.28 -27.84
CA ASP A 12 -6.24 7.42 -26.87
C ASP A 12 -5.43 8.69 -27.21
N TYR A 13 -4.53 9.09 -26.32
CA TYR A 13 -3.85 10.38 -26.44
C TYR A 13 -2.36 10.29 -26.15
N HIS A 14 -1.63 11.29 -26.65
CA HIS A 14 -0.26 11.56 -26.28
C HIS A 14 -0.18 12.94 -25.61
N SER A 15 0.32 12.99 -24.40
CA SER A 15 0.55 14.27 -23.70
C SER A 15 1.69 15.02 -24.36
N ILE A 16 1.42 16.26 -24.76
CA ILE A 16 2.44 17.18 -25.27
C ILE A 16 2.99 17.91 -24.04
N GLN A 17 4.31 17.93 -23.85
CA GLN A 17 4.90 18.66 -22.73
C GLN A 17 4.56 20.16 -22.83
N SER A 18 3.93 20.69 -21.80
CA SER A 18 3.66 22.12 -21.66
C SER A 18 4.96 22.85 -21.32
N ALA A 19 5.11 24.08 -21.82
CA ALA A 19 6.22 24.94 -21.44
C ALA A 19 6.21 25.20 -19.91
N PRO A 20 7.38 25.36 -19.26
CA PRO A 20 7.46 25.65 -17.84
C PRO A 20 6.61 26.87 -17.46
N GLY A 21 5.70 26.72 -16.47
CA GLY A 21 4.86 27.82 -15.97
C GLY A 21 3.44 27.90 -16.54
N ARG A 22 3.04 27.00 -17.45
CA ARG A 22 1.63 26.84 -17.85
C ARG A 22 0.96 25.71 -17.06
N SER A 23 -0.21 25.98 -16.49
CA SER A 23 -1.06 25.01 -15.79
C SER A 23 -1.79 24.05 -16.72
N ASP A 24 -1.93 24.44 -17.99
CA ASP A 24 -2.80 23.75 -18.93
C ASP A 24 -2.04 22.60 -19.60
N SER A 25 -2.66 21.42 -19.60
CA SER A 25 -2.12 20.22 -20.24
C SER A 25 -2.67 20.09 -21.65
N THR A 26 -1.80 20.16 -22.66
CA THR A 26 -2.17 19.94 -24.06
C THR A 26 -1.98 18.47 -24.41
N VAL A 27 -2.96 17.88 -25.10
CA VAL A 27 -2.90 16.48 -25.54
C VAL A 27 -3.16 16.37 -27.05
N LEU A 28 -2.43 15.48 -27.70
CA LEU A 28 -2.72 15.00 -29.03
C LEU A 28 -3.63 13.77 -28.92
N ALA A 29 -4.93 13.96 -29.09
CA ALA A 29 -5.89 12.85 -29.11
C ALA A 29 -5.95 12.23 -30.52
N VAL A 30 -5.96 10.90 -30.57
CA VAL A 30 -6.11 10.13 -31.81
C VAL A 30 -7.28 9.19 -31.65
N ALA A 31 -8.20 9.22 -32.62
CA ALA A 31 -9.38 8.38 -32.65
C ALA A 31 -9.40 7.51 -33.90
N ILE A 32 -9.78 6.24 -33.74
CA ILE A 32 -10.00 5.29 -34.83
C ILE A 32 -11.38 4.66 -34.69
N SER A 33 -12.08 4.44 -35.80
CA SER A 33 -13.35 3.70 -35.78
C SER A 33 -13.12 2.29 -35.22
N ARG A 34 -13.96 1.91 -34.25
CA ARG A 34 -13.98 0.57 -33.64
C ARG A 34 -14.13 -0.52 -34.70
N GLU A 35 -15.02 -0.31 -35.66
CA GLU A 35 -15.27 -1.24 -36.75
C GLU A 35 -14.04 -1.40 -37.66
N HIS A 36 -13.36 -0.29 -37.99
CA HIS A 36 -12.14 -0.32 -38.79
C HIS A 36 -11.01 -1.07 -38.07
N LEU A 37 -10.81 -0.80 -36.77
CA LEU A 37 -9.81 -1.49 -35.96
C LEU A 37 -10.10 -2.99 -35.88
N LYS A 38 -11.37 -3.36 -35.63
CA LYS A 38 -11.80 -4.76 -35.59
C LYS A 38 -11.52 -5.48 -36.91
N ARG A 39 -11.95 -4.91 -38.04
CA ARG A 39 -11.70 -5.49 -39.37
C ARG A 39 -10.20 -5.65 -39.66
N HIS A 40 -9.38 -4.67 -39.26
CA HIS A 40 -7.93 -4.73 -39.44
C HIS A 40 -7.30 -5.89 -38.63
N LEU A 41 -7.67 -6.01 -37.35
CA LEU A 41 -7.17 -7.08 -36.47
C LEU A 41 -7.65 -8.47 -36.92
N GLU A 42 -8.90 -8.60 -37.35
CA GLU A 42 -9.41 -9.86 -37.93
C GLU A 42 -8.65 -10.26 -39.19
N GLY A 43 -8.28 -9.29 -40.03
CA GLY A 43 -7.43 -9.50 -41.21
C GLY A 43 -6.06 -10.07 -40.84
N LEU A 44 -5.39 -9.47 -39.85
CA LEU A 44 -4.10 -9.96 -39.35
C LEU A 44 -4.22 -11.35 -38.70
N GLN A 45 -5.31 -11.58 -37.95
CA GLN A 45 -5.55 -12.86 -37.29
C GLN A 45 -5.74 -14.00 -38.31
N LYS A 46 -6.38 -13.74 -39.46
CA LYS A 46 -6.49 -14.71 -40.56
C LYS A 46 -5.12 -15.11 -41.13
N ALA A 47 -4.13 -14.21 -41.05
CA ALA A 47 -2.74 -14.49 -41.41
C ALA A 47 -1.92 -15.09 -40.25
N GLY A 48 -2.55 -15.41 -39.11
CA GLY A 48 -1.89 -15.96 -37.92
C GLY A 48 -1.13 -14.91 -37.09
N VAL A 49 -1.34 -13.62 -37.34
CA VAL A 49 -0.66 -12.52 -36.65
C VAL A 49 -1.60 -11.89 -35.63
N ASP A 50 -1.19 -11.87 -34.37
CA ASP A 50 -1.81 -11.08 -33.31
C ASP A 50 -0.85 -9.95 -32.89
N PRO A 51 -1.05 -8.70 -33.35
CA PRO A 51 -0.11 -7.62 -33.04
C PRO A 51 -0.22 -7.18 -31.59
N LYS A 52 0.93 -7.11 -30.89
CA LYS A 52 1.01 -6.52 -29.54
C LYS A 52 0.75 -5.01 -29.57
N ALA A 53 1.28 -4.32 -30.57
CA ALA A 53 1.14 -2.88 -30.75
C ALA A 53 0.49 -2.57 -32.10
N LEU A 54 -0.36 -1.54 -32.10
CA LEU A 54 -0.99 -0.99 -33.29
C LEU A 54 -0.90 0.53 -33.20
N GLU A 55 -0.58 1.18 -34.33
CA GLU A 55 -0.31 2.60 -34.38
C GLU A 55 -0.68 3.19 -35.75
N ILE A 56 -0.89 4.50 -35.79
CA ILE A 56 -1.01 5.26 -37.04
C ILE A 56 0.38 5.65 -37.56
N ASP A 57 0.54 5.62 -38.89
CA ASP A 57 1.82 5.87 -39.57
C ASP A 57 2.52 7.14 -39.11
N SER A 58 1.79 8.25 -38.93
CA SER A 58 2.35 9.53 -38.46
C SER A 58 3.01 9.43 -37.09
N LEU A 59 2.46 8.67 -36.15
CA LEU A 59 3.09 8.47 -34.84
C LEU A 59 4.28 7.51 -34.93
N SER A 60 4.27 6.58 -35.87
CA SER A 60 5.46 5.79 -36.16
C SER A 60 6.58 6.64 -36.76
N LEU A 61 6.27 7.63 -37.61
CA LEU A 61 7.26 8.63 -38.04
C LEU A 61 7.83 9.44 -36.88
N PHE A 62 6.99 9.79 -35.89
CA PHE A 62 7.49 10.41 -34.66
C PHE A 62 8.50 9.48 -33.96
N ASN A 63 8.16 8.21 -33.73
CA ASN A 63 9.09 7.24 -33.12
C ASN A 63 10.40 7.09 -33.89
N PHE A 64 10.32 7.04 -35.21
CA PHE A 64 11.49 7.00 -36.09
C PHE A 64 12.39 8.23 -35.86
N SER A 65 11.81 9.42 -35.80
CA SER A 65 12.58 10.66 -35.56
C SER A 65 13.32 10.64 -34.21
N GLN A 66 12.69 10.11 -33.15
CA GLN A 66 13.29 10.03 -31.81
C GLN A 66 14.55 9.17 -31.75
N HIS A 67 14.69 8.21 -32.67
CA HIS A 67 15.86 7.34 -32.72
C HIS A 67 16.95 7.87 -33.66
N TYR A 68 16.58 8.27 -34.88
CA TYR A 68 17.55 8.55 -35.95
C TYR A 68 17.95 10.02 -36.06
N LEU A 69 17.12 10.95 -35.60
CA LEU A 69 17.34 12.38 -35.78
C LEU A 69 17.45 13.04 -34.42
N LYS A 70 18.69 13.09 -33.94
CA LYS A 70 19.04 13.83 -32.73
C LYS A 70 19.13 15.32 -33.08
N ASP A 71 18.76 16.15 -32.11
CA ASP A 71 18.96 17.61 -32.16
C ASP A 71 18.25 18.28 -33.35
N LEU A 72 16.96 17.97 -33.54
CA LEU A 72 16.09 18.67 -34.48
C LEU A 72 16.09 20.18 -34.17
N LYS A 73 16.44 20.99 -35.17
CA LYS A 73 16.38 22.44 -35.08
C LYS A 73 14.96 22.90 -35.35
N GLY A 74 14.30 23.42 -34.32
CA GLY A 74 12.94 23.93 -34.42
C GLY A 74 11.93 22.83 -34.78
N ASP A 75 10.77 23.25 -35.31
CA ASP A 75 9.71 22.33 -35.67
C ASP A 75 9.99 21.71 -37.04
N THR A 76 9.95 20.38 -37.08
CA THR A 76 10.34 19.58 -38.24
C THR A 76 9.16 18.72 -38.70
N VAL A 77 8.92 18.67 -40.00
CA VAL A 77 7.89 17.81 -40.61
C VAL A 77 8.53 16.48 -41.01
N PHE A 78 7.84 15.39 -40.72
CA PHE A 78 8.08 14.06 -41.27
C PHE A 78 6.95 13.73 -42.24
N LEU A 79 7.30 13.53 -43.50
CA LEU A 79 6.38 13.36 -44.61
C LEU A 79 6.62 12.03 -45.30
N ASP A 80 5.78 11.03 -45.02
CA ASP A 80 5.79 9.75 -45.72
C ASP A 80 4.80 9.76 -46.88
N ILE A 81 5.30 9.71 -48.12
CA ILE A 81 4.46 9.66 -49.32
C ILE A 81 4.39 8.22 -49.84
N GLY A 82 3.38 7.50 -49.35
CA GLY A 82 3.09 6.12 -49.72
C GLY A 82 2.33 5.97 -51.04
N ALA A 83 1.83 4.77 -51.31
CA ALA A 83 1.05 4.49 -52.53
C ALA A 83 -0.38 5.05 -52.44
N SER A 84 -1.13 4.74 -51.37
CA SER A 84 -2.53 5.14 -51.25
C SER A 84 -2.76 6.43 -50.46
N LYS A 85 -1.81 6.78 -49.58
CA LYS A 85 -1.93 7.90 -48.63
C LYS A 85 -0.56 8.55 -48.37
N THR A 86 -0.61 9.76 -47.85
CA THR A 86 0.53 10.55 -47.37
C THR A 86 0.34 10.81 -45.88
N SER A 87 1.34 10.47 -45.07
CA SER A 87 1.32 10.64 -43.62
C SER A 87 2.22 11.79 -43.22
N VAL A 88 1.67 12.73 -42.44
CA VAL A 88 2.36 13.93 -41.95
C VAL A 88 2.46 13.85 -40.44
N CYS A 89 3.66 14.09 -39.91
CA CYS A 89 3.89 14.31 -38.49
C CYS A 89 4.79 15.52 -38.28
N ILE A 90 4.31 16.53 -37.55
CA ILE A 90 5.13 17.68 -37.15
C ILE A 90 5.64 17.43 -35.74
N VAL A 91 6.95 17.51 -35.56
CA VAL A 91 7.65 17.26 -34.29
C VAL A 91 8.31 18.53 -33.83
N GLY A 92 8.05 18.91 -32.57
CA GLY A 92 8.58 20.13 -31.97
C GLY A 92 8.88 19.93 -30.49
N GLU A 93 10.08 20.33 -30.05
CA GLU A 93 10.60 20.11 -28.69
C GLU A 93 10.51 18.63 -28.25
N GLY A 94 10.84 17.70 -29.17
CA GLY A 94 10.83 16.26 -28.88
C GLY A 94 9.44 15.63 -28.69
N SER A 95 8.35 16.34 -29.02
CA SER A 95 6.98 15.84 -28.96
C SER A 95 6.26 15.98 -30.31
N PRO A 96 5.33 15.07 -30.67
CA PRO A 96 4.50 15.24 -31.85
C PRO A 96 3.47 16.34 -31.60
N ARG A 97 3.49 17.38 -32.43
CA ARG A 97 2.61 18.55 -32.32
C ARG A 97 1.39 18.44 -33.23
N LEU A 98 1.55 17.82 -34.40
CA LEU A 98 0.48 17.58 -35.35
C LEU A 98 0.68 16.23 -36.03
N VAL A 99 -0.42 15.48 -36.17
CA VAL A 99 -0.47 14.29 -37.03
C VAL A 99 -1.62 14.43 -38.00
N ARG A 100 -1.38 14.10 -39.27
CA ARG A 100 -2.40 14.15 -40.32
C ARG A 100 -2.16 13.05 -41.33
N THR A 101 -3.24 12.55 -41.92
CA THR A 101 -3.19 11.67 -43.09
C THR A 101 -3.94 12.34 -44.23
N VAL A 102 -3.30 12.44 -45.39
CA VAL A 102 -3.92 12.88 -46.64
C VAL A 102 -4.13 11.65 -47.52
N TRP A 103 -5.34 11.40 -48.00
CA TRP A 103 -5.68 10.23 -48.82
C TRP A 103 -5.27 10.40 -50.29
N LEU A 104 -4.04 10.88 -50.50
CA LEU A 104 -3.39 11.05 -51.80
C LEU A 104 -1.99 10.45 -51.72
N GLY A 105 -1.54 9.81 -52.79
CA GLY A 105 -0.27 9.07 -52.81
C GLY A 105 0.08 8.56 -54.20
N GLY A 106 1.13 7.75 -54.29
CA GLY A 106 1.74 7.26 -55.53
C GLY A 106 0.80 6.58 -56.52
N HIS A 107 -0.26 5.94 -56.04
CA HIS A 107 -1.27 5.27 -56.86
C HIS A 107 -2.13 6.26 -57.64
N HIS A 108 -2.38 7.46 -57.10
CA HIS A 108 -3.14 8.51 -57.79
C HIS A 108 -2.37 9.01 -59.01
N LEU A 109 -1.04 9.14 -58.90
CA LEU A 109 -0.16 9.48 -60.02
C LEU A 109 -0.18 8.37 -61.09
N THR A 110 -0.08 7.11 -60.67
CA THR A 110 -0.18 5.97 -61.59
C THR A 110 -1.53 5.94 -62.32
N GLN A 111 -2.64 6.19 -61.61
CA GLN A 111 -3.97 6.27 -62.22
C GLN A 111 -4.09 7.44 -63.19
N ALA A 112 -3.49 8.59 -62.90
CA ALA A 112 -3.49 9.75 -63.78
C ALA A 112 -2.78 9.44 -65.10
N ILE A 113 -1.58 8.85 -65.05
CA ILE A 113 -0.85 8.40 -66.23
C ILE A 113 -1.66 7.35 -67.00
N ALA A 114 -2.19 6.34 -66.33
CA ALA A 114 -2.97 5.27 -66.95
C ALA A 114 -4.16 5.82 -67.75
N ARG A 115 -4.88 6.80 -67.20
CA ARG A 115 -6.03 7.44 -67.86
C ARG A 115 -5.60 8.32 -69.03
N ALA A 116 -4.57 9.14 -68.84
CA ALA A 116 -4.12 10.09 -69.85
C ALA A 116 -3.48 9.39 -71.06
N GLN A 117 -2.76 8.29 -70.84
CA GLN A 117 -2.02 7.56 -71.86
C GLN A 117 -2.72 6.25 -72.30
N ASN A 118 -3.91 5.97 -71.76
CA ASN A 118 -4.66 4.73 -71.99
C ASN A 118 -3.82 3.45 -71.78
N LEU A 119 -3.07 3.41 -70.67
CA LEU A 119 -2.18 2.32 -70.30
C LEU A 119 -2.79 1.45 -69.19
N SER A 120 -2.32 0.21 -69.07
CA SER A 120 -2.56 -0.58 -67.86
C SER A 120 -1.88 0.07 -66.64
N LEU A 121 -2.37 -0.21 -65.43
CA LEU A 121 -1.76 0.33 -64.20
C LEU A 121 -0.29 -0.08 -64.04
N GLU A 122 0.08 -1.28 -64.51
CA GLU A 122 1.46 -1.76 -64.47
C GLU A 122 2.37 -0.95 -65.41
N GLN A 123 1.93 -0.75 -66.66
CA GLN A 123 2.65 0.09 -67.63
C GLN A 123 2.76 1.54 -67.13
N ALA A 124 1.67 2.11 -66.61
CA ALA A 124 1.67 3.46 -66.06
C ALA A 124 2.63 3.60 -64.87
N GLU A 125 2.77 2.57 -64.03
CA GLU A 125 3.74 2.55 -62.93
C GLU A 125 5.19 2.53 -63.45
N GLN A 126 5.45 1.78 -64.52
CA GLN A 126 6.76 1.75 -65.18
C GLN A 126 7.12 3.12 -65.77
N GLU A 127 6.17 3.77 -66.47
CA GLU A 127 6.35 5.12 -67.00
C GLU A 127 6.56 6.16 -65.89
N LYS A 128 5.79 6.08 -64.79
CA LYS A 128 5.99 6.93 -63.61
C LYS A 128 7.40 6.83 -63.04
N ARG A 129 7.97 5.61 -63.00
CA ARG A 129 9.31 5.38 -62.44
C ARG A 129 10.45 5.90 -63.32
N LYS A 130 10.21 6.03 -64.63
CA LYS A 130 11.17 6.60 -65.59
C LYS A 130 11.09 8.13 -65.64
N ALA A 131 9.94 8.70 -65.30
CA ALA A 131 9.70 10.12 -65.34
C ALA A 131 10.62 10.91 -64.39
N VAL A 132 10.98 12.12 -64.82
CA VAL A 132 11.75 13.09 -64.04
C VAL A 132 10.95 14.37 -63.91
N LEU A 133 10.71 14.81 -62.68
CA LEU A 133 10.09 16.10 -62.42
C LEU A 133 11.15 17.21 -62.49
N THR A 134 10.88 18.26 -63.24
CA THR A 134 11.72 19.46 -63.32
C THR A 134 11.01 20.66 -62.69
N GLU A 135 11.75 21.67 -62.26
CA GLU A 135 11.19 22.89 -61.67
C GLU A 135 10.54 23.81 -62.71
N ALA A 136 11.07 23.86 -63.93
CA ALA A 136 10.68 24.81 -64.96
C ALA A 136 9.52 24.34 -65.86
N ASP A 137 8.64 25.27 -66.24
CA ASP A 137 7.48 25.07 -67.13
C ASP A 137 7.84 24.94 -68.63
N HIS A 138 9.13 24.82 -68.97
CA HIS A 138 9.59 24.80 -70.37
C HIS A 138 9.77 23.38 -70.89
N VAL A 139 9.01 23.05 -71.93
CA VAL A 139 9.00 21.77 -72.68
C VAL A 139 9.11 20.56 -71.76
N GLU A 140 8.07 20.36 -70.96
CA GLU A 140 7.95 19.16 -70.14
C GLU A 140 7.56 17.96 -71.00
N GLU A 141 8.20 16.83 -70.72
CA GLU A 141 7.71 15.53 -71.16
C GLU A 141 6.25 15.37 -70.69
N GLU A 142 5.38 14.84 -71.54
CA GLU A 142 3.93 14.80 -71.28
C GLU A 142 3.59 14.13 -69.94
N ILE A 143 4.34 13.08 -69.58
CA ILE A 143 4.20 12.37 -68.30
C ILE A 143 4.53 13.29 -67.12
N ALA A 144 5.56 14.13 -67.20
CA ALA A 144 5.92 15.04 -66.13
C ALA A 144 4.80 16.04 -65.84
N ARG A 145 4.15 16.58 -66.89
CA ARG A 145 2.99 17.47 -66.74
C ARG A 145 1.81 16.77 -66.05
N ILE A 146 1.49 15.54 -66.48
CA ILE A 146 0.43 14.72 -65.86
C ILE A 146 0.73 14.49 -64.37
N LEU A 147 2.01 14.24 -64.03
CA LEU A 147 2.43 14.03 -62.65
C LEU A 147 2.31 15.30 -61.81
N LYS A 148 2.71 16.47 -62.33
CA LYS A 148 2.55 17.76 -61.64
C LYS A 148 1.08 18.07 -61.37
N ASP A 149 0.22 17.88 -62.36
CA ASP A 149 -1.23 18.07 -62.22
C ASP A 149 -1.81 17.13 -61.15
N ALA A 150 -1.40 15.86 -61.15
CA ALA A 150 -1.84 14.87 -60.17
C ALA A 150 -1.28 15.12 -58.75
N LEU A 151 -0.13 15.80 -58.62
CA LEU A 151 0.48 16.18 -57.34
C LEU A 151 -0.13 17.46 -56.75
N SER A 152 -0.66 18.35 -57.59
CA SER A 152 -1.19 19.65 -57.16
C SER A 152 -2.18 19.58 -55.99
N PRO A 153 -3.16 18.64 -55.95
CA PRO A 153 -4.06 18.50 -54.81
C PRO A 153 -3.33 18.15 -53.50
N LEU A 154 -2.31 17.28 -53.57
CA LEU A 154 -1.50 16.90 -52.39
C LEU A 154 -0.68 18.10 -51.92
N ILE A 155 -0.04 18.83 -52.82
CA ILE A 155 0.74 20.02 -52.49
C ILE A 155 -0.14 21.07 -51.80
N LYS A 156 -1.36 21.30 -52.30
CA LYS A 156 -2.32 22.22 -51.69
C LYS A 156 -2.73 21.81 -50.28
N GLU A 157 -2.99 20.52 -50.05
CA GLU A 157 -3.29 19.97 -48.73
C GLU A 157 -2.11 20.14 -47.75
N LEU A 158 -0.89 19.88 -48.21
CA LEU A 158 0.32 20.05 -47.40
C LEU A 158 0.57 21.52 -47.07
N ALA A 159 0.52 22.42 -48.06
CA ALA A 159 0.70 23.86 -47.86
C ALA A 159 -0.35 24.42 -46.88
N THR A 160 -1.61 23.99 -47.01
CA THR A 160 -2.68 24.38 -46.07
C THR A 160 -2.40 23.86 -44.66
N THR A 161 -2.00 22.59 -44.53
CA THR A 161 -1.65 21.98 -43.23
C THR A 161 -0.52 22.73 -42.54
N PHE A 162 0.52 23.09 -43.28
CA PHE A 162 1.67 23.83 -42.76
C PHE A 162 1.30 25.26 -42.38
N HIS A 163 0.58 25.97 -43.26
CA HIS A 163 0.14 27.33 -42.98
C HIS A 163 -0.75 27.42 -41.73
N VAL A 164 -1.72 26.51 -41.58
CA VAL A 164 -2.59 26.44 -40.39
C VAL A 164 -1.75 26.18 -39.14
N TYR A 165 -0.84 25.21 -39.19
CA TYR A 165 0.05 24.91 -38.08
C TYR A 165 0.89 26.13 -37.65
N GLU A 166 1.56 26.78 -38.59
CA GLU A 166 2.43 27.93 -38.32
C GLU A 166 1.62 29.12 -37.77
N THR A 167 0.41 29.34 -38.29
CA THR A 167 -0.49 30.41 -37.84
C THR A 167 -1.03 30.16 -36.43
N GLU A 168 -1.50 28.94 -36.14
CA GLU A 168 -2.08 28.60 -34.83
C GLU A 168 -1.03 28.47 -33.73
N SER A 169 0.14 27.93 -34.06
CA SER A 169 1.21 27.71 -33.08
C SER A 169 2.13 28.93 -32.90
N GLY A 170 2.21 29.81 -33.89
CA GLY A 170 3.21 30.87 -33.96
C GLY A 170 4.64 30.36 -34.14
N ARG A 171 4.81 29.11 -34.58
CA ARG A 171 6.11 28.43 -34.71
C ARG A 171 6.34 28.08 -36.18
N GLU A 172 7.55 28.35 -36.67
CA GLU A 172 7.90 28.08 -38.06
C GLU A 172 8.35 26.63 -38.26
N ILE A 173 7.92 26.03 -39.37
CA ILE A 173 8.47 24.76 -39.86
C ILE A 173 9.82 25.05 -40.50
N HIS A 174 10.88 24.45 -39.94
CA HIS A 174 12.26 24.69 -40.36
C HIS A 174 12.65 23.82 -41.56
N GLN A 175 12.24 22.55 -41.54
CA GLN A 175 12.63 21.57 -42.54
C GLN A 175 11.60 20.43 -42.64
N ILE A 176 11.62 19.75 -43.78
CA ILE A 176 10.77 18.60 -44.09
C ILE A 176 11.67 17.38 -44.37
N TYR A 177 11.51 16.31 -43.60
CA TYR A 177 12.05 15.00 -43.94
C TYR A 177 11.06 14.23 -44.81
N ILE A 178 11.46 13.92 -46.04
CA ILE A 178 10.66 13.10 -46.95
C ILE A 178 11.03 11.61 -46.84
N CYS A 179 9.98 10.79 -46.77
CA CYS A 179 10.00 9.34 -46.65
C CYS A 179 8.98 8.71 -47.63
N GLY A 180 8.94 7.38 -47.67
CA GLY A 180 7.97 6.62 -48.44
C GLY A 180 8.39 6.33 -49.87
N GLY A 181 7.66 5.46 -50.54
CA GLY A 181 8.03 4.97 -51.87
C GLY A 181 8.07 6.06 -52.94
N MET A 182 7.19 7.07 -52.85
CA MET A 182 7.16 8.17 -53.83
C MET A 182 8.36 9.11 -53.69
N SER A 183 9.04 9.15 -52.53
CA SER A 183 10.26 9.95 -52.36
C SER A 183 11.37 9.60 -53.36
N ASN A 184 11.30 8.42 -53.98
CA ASN A 184 12.22 7.95 -55.03
C ASN A 184 11.93 8.50 -56.43
N LEU A 185 10.78 9.16 -56.65
CA LEU A 185 10.48 9.81 -57.93
C LEU A 185 11.51 10.91 -58.19
N GLN A 186 12.19 10.83 -59.33
CA GLN A 186 13.29 11.74 -59.64
C GLN A 186 12.78 13.17 -59.77
N GLY A 187 13.49 14.12 -59.13
CA GLY A 187 13.12 15.53 -59.12
C GLY A 187 11.96 15.91 -58.19
N LEU A 188 11.28 14.95 -57.55
CA LEU A 188 10.17 15.24 -56.63
C LEU A 188 10.61 16.14 -55.47
N SER A 189 11.77 15.86 -54.87
CA SER A 189 12.29 16.67 -53.76
C SER A 189 12.46 18.14 -54.16
N ALA A 190 13.11 18.40 -55.30
CA ALA A 190 13.34 19.75 -55.81
C ALA A 190 12.01 20.45 -56.15
N TYR A 191 11.10 19.73 -56.82
CA TYR A 191 9.76 20.24 -57.12
C TYR A 191 8.97 20.62 -55.86
N LEU A 192 9.01 19.80 -54.81
CA LEU A 192 8.36 20.10 -53.53
C LEU A 192 9.00 21.28 -52.79
N VAL A 193 10.33 21.43 -52.84
CA VAL A 193 11.02 22.61 -52.28
C VAL A 193 10.52 23.88 -52.95
N HIS A 194 10.44 23.90 -54.28
CA HIS A 194 9.94 25.04 -55.04
C HIS A 194 8.47 25.37 -54.69
N GLN A 195 7.62 24.35 -54.57
CA GLN A 195 6.17 24.53 -54.33
C GLN A 195 5.83 24.87 -52.88
N LEU A 196 6.58 24.36 -51.91
CA LEU A 196 6.30 24.53 -50.48
C LEU A 196 7.15 25.63 -49.84
N GLY A 197 8.24 26.06 -50.48
CA GLY A 197 9.13 27.10 -49.96
C GLY A 197 9.88 26.70 -48.68
N LYS A 198 10.08 25.39 -48.47
CA LYS A 198 10.72 24.83 -47.26
C LYS A 198 11.87 23.89 -47.65
N GLU A 199 12.91 23.86 -46.82
CA GLU A 199 14.01 22.92 -46.99
C GLU A 199 13.51 21.48 -46.87
N LEU A 200 13.93 20.61 -47.80
CA LEU A 200 13.51 19.22 -47.84
C LEU A 200 14.73 18.30 -47.84
N VAL A 201 14.81 17.45 -46.84
CA VAL A 201 15.90 16.51 -46.60
C VAL A 201 15.34 15.09 -46.74
N ARG A 202 16.08 14.17 -47.36
CA ARG A 202 15.68 12.75 -47.33
C ARG A 202 15.95 12.17 -45.95
N GLY A 203 15.01 11.38 -45.42
CA GLY A 203 15.13 10.74 -44.11
C GLY A 203 16.33 9.76 -44.02
N PRO A 204 17.00 9.63 -42.85
CA PRO A 204 18.15 8.74 -42.67
C PRO A 204 17.78 7.26 -42.39
N GLY A 205 18.53 6.29 -42.94
CA GLY A 205 18.63 4.89 -42.45
C GLY A 205 18.64 3.80 -43.53
N ILE A 206 19.51 2.76 -43.40
CA ILE A 206 19.66 1.44 -44.11
C ILE A 206 19.15 1.33 -45.59
N PRO A 207 19.93 0.78 -46.57
CA PRO A 207 19.78 1.11 -48.00
C PRO A 207 18.36 0.94 -48.60
N GLN A 208 17.96 1.92 -49.44
CA GLN A 208 16.61 2.26 -49.95
C GLN A 208 15.78 3.20 -49.03
N GLU A 209 16.46 4.23 -48.52
CA GLU A 209 16.48 4.72 -47.12
C GLU A 209 15.28 5.50 -46.55
N GLY A 210 14.30 5.91 -47.35
CA GLY A 210 13.09 6.59 -46.84
C GLY A 210 11.85 5.69 -46.71
N THR A 211 11.85 4.53 -47.38
CA THR A 211 10.61 3.77 -47.64
C THR A 211 10.11 3.00 -46.42
N TYR A 212 10.99 2.64 -45.49
CA TYR A 212 10.65 1.82 -44.32
C TYR A 212 10.52 2.62 -43.02
N ALA A 213 10.55 3.97 -43.08
CA ALA A 213 10.53 4.81 -41.88
C ALA A 213 9.37 4.50 -40.93
N VAL A 214 8.17 4.30 -41.48
CA VAL A 214 6.97 3.92 -40.70
C VAL A 214 7.16 2.55 -40.01
N ALA A 215 7.64 1.54 -40.74
CA ALA A 215 7.84 0.19 -40.21
C ALA A 215 8.90 0.17 -39.09
N ILE A 216 10.01 0.87 -39.30
CA ILE A 216 11.08 1.01 -38.31
C ILE A 216 10.56 1.78 -37.08
N GLY A 217 9.83 2.86 -37.30
CA GLY A 217 9.20 3.65 -36.23
C GLY A 217 8.24 2.84 -35.37
N LEU A 218 7.41 1.99 -36.00
CA LEU A 218 6.52 1.07 -35.29
C LEU A 218 7.31 0.05 -34.45
N ALA A 219 8.39 -0.53 -35.01
CA ALA A 219 9.23 -1.47 -34.29
C ALA A 219 9.94 -0.83 -33.09
N LEU A 220 10.30 0.45 -33.19
CA LEU A 220 10.95 1.22 -32.12
C LEU A 220 9.99 1.65 -31.01
N LYS A 221 8.68 1.64 -31.24
CA LYS A 221 7.66 2.13 -30.29
C LYS A 221 7.86 1.61 -28.87
N GLU A 222 7.96 0.28 -28.72
CA GLU A 222 8.10 -0.36 -27.41
C GLU A 222 9.48 -0.10 -26.78
N TRP A 223 10.52 0.01 -27.59
CA TRP A 223 11.88 0.23 -27.11
C TRP A 223 12.10 1.66 -26.60
N LEU A 224 11.48 2.66 -27.25
CA LEU A 224 11.61 4.06 -26.88
C LEU A 224 10.94 4.40 -25.53
N GLY A 225 9.99 3.57 -25.08
CA GLY A 225 9.28 3.75 -23.82
C GLY A 225 8.69 5.17 -23.69
N PRO A 226 9.10 5.97 -22.68
CA PRO A 226 8.54 7.31 -22.45
C PRO A 226 8.91 8.33 -23.52
N LYS A 227 9.96 8.08 -24.34
CA LYS A 227 10.37 8.98 -25.43
C LYS A 227 9.53 8.78 -26.69
N GLY A 228 8.86 7.64 -26.83
CA GLY A 228 8.02 7.32 -27.98
C GLY A 228 6.57 7.76 -27.82
N SER A 229 5.78 7.48 -28.86
CA SER A 229 4.33 7.68 -28.87
C SER A 229 3.66 6.80 -27.82
N ARG A 230 2.71 7.40 -27.08
CA ARG A 230 2.04 6.74 -25.94
C ARG A 230 0.63 6.24 -26.25
N VAL A 231 0.14 6.52 -27.46
CA VAL A 231 -1.14 6.06 -27.98
C VAL A 231 -1.14 4.53 -28.08
N ARG A 232 -2.19 3.89 -27.57
CA ARG A 232 -2.40 2.44 -27.50
C ARG A 232 -3.82 2.08 -27.93
N PHE A 233 -3.93 1.57 -29.15
CA PHE A 233 -5.20 1.04 -29.67
C PHE A 233 -5.51 -0.39 -29.23
N ARG A 234 -4.50 -1.17 -28.80
CA ARG A 234 -4.67 -2.52 -28.24
C ARG A 234 -5.07 -2.45 -26.77
N SER A 235 -6.29 -2.01 -26.50
CA SER A 235 -6.84 -1.81 -25.15
C SER A 235 -8.27 -2.36 -25.03
N GLY A 236 -8.74 -2.58 -23.79
CA GLY A 236 -10.09 -3.08 -23.52
C GLY A 236 -10.38 -4.42 -24.22
N GLU A 237 -11.43 -4.46 -25.03
CA GLU A 237 -11.81 -5.63 -25.84
C GLU A 237 -10.77 -6.00 -26.92
N PHE A 238 -9.92 -5.06 -27.32
CA PHE A 238 -8.82 -5.26 -28.26
C PHE A 238 -7.47 -5.45 -27.55
N ALA A 239 -7.45 -5.84 -26.28
CA ALA A 239 -6.19 -6.13 -25.58
C ALA A 239 -5.46 -7.35 -26.19
N TYR A 240 -4.13 -7.35 -26.08
CA TYR A 240 -3.28 -8.44 -26.57
C TYR A 240 -3.44 -9.72 -25.74
N ARG A 241 -3.74 -10.85 -26.40
CA ARG A 241 -4.15 -12.11 -25.73
C ARG A 241 -3.09 -12.67 -24.77
N GLN A 242 -1.81 -12.55 -25.12
CA GLN A 242 -0.73 -13.11 -24.31
C GLN A 242 -0.52 -12.35 -22.98
N GLU A 243 -0.83 -11.05 -22.96
CA GLU A 243 -0.73 -10.22 -21.76
C GLU A 243 -1.89 -10.48 -20.79
N GLN A 244 -3.07 -10.82 -21.32
CA GLN A 244 -4.19 -11.34 -20.51
C GLN A 244 -3.81 -12.66 -19.82
N ALA A 245 -3.14 -13.57 -20.53
CA ALA A 245 -2.67 -14.82 -19.96
C ALA A 245 -1.61 -14.60 -18.86
N GLN A 246 -0.61 -13.75 -19.11
CA GLN A 246 0.43 -13.44 -18.11
C GLN A 246 -0.14 -12.73 -16.86
N THR A 247 -1.10 -11.80 -17.05
CA THR A 247 -1.75 -11.11 -15.93
C THR A 247 -2.55 -12.09 -15.08
N ARG A 248 -3.27 -13.02 -15.71
CA ARG A 248 -3.99 -14.09 -15.00
C ARG A 248 -3.05 -14.96 -14.17
N HIS A 249 -1.90 -15.37 -14.72
CA HIS A 249 -0.91 -16.13 -13.95
C HIS A 249 -0.36 -15.35 -12.74
N ARG A 250 -0.11 -14.05 -12.88
CA ARG A 250 0.31 -13.19 -11.75
C ARG A 250 -0.76 -13.08 -10.66
N LEU A 251 -2.02 -12.91 -11.05
CA LEU A 251 -3.14 -12.85 -10.10
C LEU A 251 -3.34 -14.17 -9.36
N VAL A 252 -3.22 -15.30 -10.07
CA VAL A 252 -3.26 -16.63 -9.44
C VAL A 252 -2.09 -16.80 -8.47
N ALA A 253 -0.87 -16.40 -8.86
CA ALA A 253 0.29 -16.48 -7.97
C ALA A 253 0.13 -15.61 -6.70
N LEU A 254 -0.40 -14.40 -6.83
CA LEU A 254 -0.73 -13.54 -5.68
C LEU A 254 -1.82 -14.16 -4.79
N GLY A 255 -2.85 -14.77 -5.39
CA GLY A 255 -3.88 -15.50 -4.66
C GLY A 255 -3.31 -16.68 -3.87
N VAL A 256 -2.42 -17.47 -4.49
CA VAL A 256 -1.71 -18.57 -3.82
C VAL A 256 -0.82 -18.06 -2.68
N ALA A 257 -0.05 -16.99 -2.91
CA ALA A 257 0.78 -16.37 -1.86
C ALA A 257 -0.06 -15.88 -0.67
N GLY A 258 -1.21 -15.24 -0.94
CA GLY A 258 -2.16 -14.81 0.08
C GLY A 258 -2.75 -15.99 0.87
N ALA A 259 -3.10 -17.09 0.20
CA ALA A 259 -3.59 -18.30 0.85
C ALA A 259 -2.52 -18.94 1.76
N VAL A 260 -1.26 -18.98 1.31
CA VAL A 260 -0.14 -19.47 2.13
C VAL A 260 0.06 -18.60 3.36
N LEU A 261 0.00 -17.27 3.23
CA LEU A 261 0.10 -16.36 4.37
C LEU A 261 -1.04 -16.57 5.38
N LEU A 262 -2.26 -16.76 4.91
CA LEU A 262 -3.41 -17.06 5.78
C LEU A 262 -3.25 -18.41 6.51
N LEU A 263 -2.74 -19.44 5.82
CA LEU A 263 -2.45 -20.73 6.44
C LEU A 263 -1.35 -20.62 7.50
N LEU A 264 -0.28 -19.87 7.23
CA LEU A 264 0.79 -19.62 8.18
C LEU A 264 0.29 -18.83 9.40
N ALA A 265 -0.49 -17.78 9.19
CA ALA A 265 -1.09 -17.00 10.27
C ALA A 265 -2.08 -17.84 11.10
N GLY A 266 -2.89 -18.68 10.45
CA GLY A 266 -3.79 -19.61 11.13
C GLY A 266 -3.04 -20.67 11.93
N GLY A 267 -1.95 -21.22 11.37
CA GLY A 267 -1.07 -22.16 12.06
C GLY A 267 -0.36 -21.54 13.26
N ASP A 268 0.15 -20.31 13.12
CA ASP A 268 0.75 -19.56 14.22
C ASP A 268 -0.26 -19.29 15.35
N LEU A 269 -1.46 -18.83 14.99
CA LEU A 269 -2.55 -18.60 15.95
C LEU A 269 -2.94 -19.90 16.67
N TYR A 270 -3.05 -21.00 15.93
CA TYR A 270 -3.34 -22.33 16.47
C TYR A 270 -2.27 -22.79 17.47
N LEU A 271 -0.98 -22.68 17.09
CA LEU A 271 0.13 -23.03 17.97
C LEU A 271 0.17 -22.16 19.23
N HIS A 272 0.00 -20.84 19.09
CA HIS A 272 -0.05 -19.92 20.21
C HIS A 272 -1.21 -20.23 21.16
N TYR A 273 -2.40 -20.52 20.61
CA TYR A 273 -3.56 -20.90 21.40
C TYR A 273 -3.31 -22.20 22.18
N HIS A 274 -2.79 -23.24 21.51
CA HIS A 274 -2.53 -24.52 22.14
C HIS A 274 -1.44 -24.46 23.21
N LEU A 275 -0.33 -23.74 22.96
CA LEU A 275 0.72 -23.54 23.96
C LEU A 275 0.19 -22.79 25.19
N LYS A 276 -0.64 -21.77 24.99
CA LYS A 276 -1.25 -21.01 26.07
C LYS A 276 -2.23 -21.87 26.88
N MET A 277 -3.00 -22.73 26.22
CA MET A 277 -3.93 -23.66 26.88
C MET A 277 -3.19 -24.69 27.75
N THR A 278 -2.12 -25.30 27.24
CA THR A 278 -1.30 -26.26 28.00
C THR A 278 -0.66 -25.59 29.22
N ARG A 279 -0.15 -24.36 29.08
CA ARG A 279 0.38 -23.58 30.20
C ARG A 279 -0.70 -23.25 31.23
N TYR A 280 -1.90 -22.88 30.78
CA TYR A 280 -3.03 -22.57 31.66
C TYR A 280 -3.40 -23.78 32.53
N GLN A 281 -3.55 -24.96 31.91
CA GLN A 281 -3.85 -26.20 32.63
C GLN A 281 -2.74 -26.58 33.62
N GLY A 282 -1.47 -26.44 33.23
CA GLY A 282 -0.33 -26.69 34.12
C GLY A 282 -0.27 -25.69 35.28
N LEU A 283 -0.62 -24.42 35.07
CA LEU A 283 -0.67 -23.44 36.15
C LEU A 283 -1.82 -23.74 37.12
N GLN A 284 -2.99 -24.12 36.59
CA GLN A 284 -4.15 -24.48 37.39
C GLN A 284 -3.88 -25.73 38.25
N SER A 285 -3.17 -26.73 37.73
CA SER A 285 -2.81 -27.92 38.50
C SER A 285 -1.83 -27.59 39.65
N HIS A 286 -0.84 -26.71 39.42
CA HIS A 286 0.06 -26.26 40.48
C HIS A 286 -0.67 -25.45 41.56
N VAL A 287 -1.56 -24.53 41.17
CA VAL A 287 -2.39 -23.76 42.12
C VAL A 287 -3.24 -24.71 42.96
N ARG A 288 -3.86 -25.72 42.32
CA ARG A 288 -4.67 -26.72 43.01
C ARG A 288 -3.86 -27.59 43.97
N ALA A 289 -2.67 -28.03 43.57
CA ALA A 289 -1.79 -28.81 44.42
C ALA A 289 -1.33 -28.02 45.66
N ALA A 290 -0.93 -26.75 45.47
CA ALA A 290 -0.56 -25.86 46.57
C ALA A 290 -1.74 -25.60 47.53
N PHE A 291 -2.94 -25.39 46.98
CA PHE A 291 -4.16 -25.21 47.78
C PHE A 291 -4.48 -26.44 48.62
N GLN A 292 -4.45 -27.63 48.03
CA GLN A 292 -4.74 -28.89 48.72
C GLN A 292 -3.71 -29.23 49.81
N GLN A 293 -2.42 -28.92 49.59
CA GLN A 293 -1.38 -29.07 50.61
C GLN A 293 -1.62 -28.14 51.81
N THR A 294 -2.11 -26.92 51.56
CA THR A 294 -2.33 -25.92 52.61
C THR A 294 -3.65 -26.13 53.37
N PHE A 295 -4.71 -26.57 52.67
CA PHE A 295 -6.05 -26.75 53.24
C PHE A 295 -6.63 -28.16 52.95
N PRO A 296 -6.11 -29.22 53.59
CA PRO A 296 -6.48 -30.62 53.29
C PRO A 296 -7.95 -30.97 53.60
N ASN A 297 -8.65 -30.15 54.38
CA ASN A 297 -10.03 -30.41 54.82
C ASN A 297 -11.11 -29.74 53.93
N VAL A 298 -10.74 -28.95 52.92
CA VAL A 298 -11.69 -28.27 52.01
C VAL A 298 -12.03 -29.19 50.83
N LYS A 299 -13.25 -29.76 50.84
CA LYS A 299 -13.68 -30.76 49.84
C LYS A 299 -14.20 -30.16 48.52
N THR A 300 -14.66 -28.92 48.51
CA THR A 300 -15.27 -28.28 47.33
C THR A 300 -14.36 -27.21 46.75
N LEU A 301 -13.72 -27.53 45.62
CA LEU A 301 -12.84 -26.64 44.88
C LEU A 301 -13.67 -25.87 43.84
N VAL A 302 -13.68 -24.54 43.94
CA VAL A 302 -14.40 -23.66 43.00
C VAL A 302 -13.46 -22.59 42.43
N ASN A 303 -12.85 -21.79 43.30
CA ASN A 303 -11.82 -20.81 42.95
C ASN A 303 -10.76 -20.84 44.05
N GLU A 304 -9.66 -21.54 43.78
CA GLU A 304 -8.63 -21.85 44.77
C GLU A 304 -7.97 -20.57 45.32
N VAL A 305 -7.79 -19.55 44.46
CA VAL A 305 -7.16 -18.28 44.86
C VAL A 305 -8.07 -17.48 45.80
N GLU A 306 -9.35 -17.40 45.50
CA GLU A 306 -10.30 -16.68 46.35
C GLU A 306 -10.57 -17.39 47.67
N GLN A 307 -10.67 -18.73 47.64
CA GLN A 307 -10.81 -19.53 48.87
C GLN A 307 -9.58 -19.41 49.77
N THR A 308 -8.37 -19.37 49.20
CA THR A 308 -7.13 -19.12 49.96
C THR A 308 -7.17 -17.76 50.66
N LYS A 309 -7.55 -16.71 49.94
CA LYS A 309 -7.66 -15.36 50.51
C LYS A 309 -8.69 -15.29 51.62
N ALA A 310 -9.82 -15.98 51.46
CA ALA A 310 -10.86 -16.04 52.48
C ALA A 310 -10.38 -16.79 53.74
N ALA A 311 -9.71 -17.94 53.56
CA ALA A 311 -9.16 -18.71 54.66
C ALA A 311 -8.05 -17.96 55.42
N GLN A 312 -7.17 -17.26 54.69
CA GLN A 312 -6.14 -16.40 55.29
C GLN A 312 -6.77 -15.34 56.21
N LYS A 313 -7.81 -14.66 55.72
CA LYS A 313 -8.54 -13.66 56.51
C LYS A 313 -9.23 -14.24 57.75
N GLU A 314 -9.65 -15.51 57.72
CA GLU A 314 -10.23 -16.19 58.89
C GLU A 314 -9.15 -16.58 59.91
N ILE A 315 -7.99 -17.04 59.45
CA ILE A 315 -6.83 -17.33 60.31
C ILE A 315 -6.36 -16.05 61.00
N ASP A 316 -6.24 -14.93 60.27
CA ASP A 316 -5.85 -13.64 60.85
C ASP A 316 -6.82 -13.20 61.96
N LYS A 317 -8.13 -13.43 61.78
CA LYS A 317 -9.14 -13.17 62.83
C LYS A 317 -8.97 -14.08 64.05
N LYS A 318 -8.65 -15.36 63.86
CA LYS A 318 -8.41 -16.31 64.97
C LYS A 318 -7.13 -15.98 65.71
N VAL A 319 -6.07 -15.57 65.00
CA VAL A 319 -4.83 -15.09 65.63
C VAL A 319 -5.09 -13.84 66.47
N ALA A 320 -5.88 -12.89 65.97
CA ALA A 320 -6.29 -11.73 66.75
C ALA A 320 -7.10 -12.07 68.02
N PHE A 321 -7.82 -13.20 68.03
CA PHE A 321 -8.57 -13.66 69.22
C PHE A 321 -7.67 -14.18 70.35
N PHE A 322 -6.47 -14.69 70.04
CA PHE A 322 -5.51 -15.19 71.04
C PHE A 322 -4.54 -14.10 71.55
N GLY A 323 -4.81 -12.82 71.23
CA GLY A 323 -4.01 -11.65 71.58
C GLY A 323 -3.44 -10.97 70.34
N SER A 324 -3.51 -9.64 70.26
CA SER A 324 -2.95 -8.95 69.09
C SER A 324 -1.42 -9.00 69.14
N GLY A 325 -0.85 -9.92 68.33
CA GLY A 325 0.45 -9.87 67.64
C GLY A 325 1.74 -9.46 68.38
N THR A 326 1.71 -9.05 69.65
CA THR A 326 2.83 -8.37 70.32
C THR A 326 3.07 -8.85 71.75
N VAL A 327 2.08 -9.39 72.46
CA VAL A 327 2.27 -9.96 73.82
C VAL A 327 1.35 -11.17 74.02
N THR A 328 1.91 -12.32 74.38
CA THR A 328 1.14 -13.53 74.69
C THR A 328 0.66 -13.52 76.15
N VAL A 329 -0.43 -14.23 76.46
CA VAL A 329 -0.90 -14.46 77.85
C VAL A 329 0.24 -14.99 78.74
N LEU A 330 1.15 -15.78 78.15
CA LEU A 330 2.31 -16.33 78.84
C LEU A 330 3.36 -15.26 79.20
N ASP A 331 3.57 -14.27 78.33
CA ASP A 331 4.48 -13.15 78.60
C ASP A 331 3.95 -12.31 79.77
N LEU A 332 2.64 -12.05 79.80
CA LEU A 332 1.99 -11.31 80.87
C LEU A 332 2.09 -12.04 82.22
N LEU A 333 1.87 -13.35 82.24
CA LEU A 333 2.10 -14.20 83.41
C LEU A 333 3.56 -14.19 83.87
N GLY A 334 4.50 -14.22 82.93
CA GLY A 334 5.93 -14.16 83.21
C GLY A 334 6.36 -12.84 83.85
N GLU A 335 5.81 -11.71 83.38
CA GLU A 335 6.07 -10.38 83.94
C GLU A 335 5.51 -10.23 85.36
N LEU A 336 4.28 -10.67 85.59
CA LEU A 336 3.65 -10.66 86.91
C LEU A 336 4.46 -11.48 87.92
N THR A 337 4.91 -12.67 87.52
CA THR A 337 5.68 -13.57 88.39
C THR A 337 7.03 -12.98 88.79
N ARG A 338 7.75 -12.31 87.88
CA ARG A 338 9.10 -11.78 88.14
C ARG A 338 9.13 -10.63 89.15
N ARG A 339 8.03 -9.90 89.31
CA ARG A 339 7.96 -8.70 90.16
C ARG A 339 7.21 -8.92 91.48
N MET A 340 6.72 -10.13 91.70
CA MET A 340 6.12 -10.51 92.98
C MET A 340 7.18 -10.58 94.10
N PRO A 341 6.90 -10.08 95.30
CA PRO A 341 7.76 -10.25 96.46
C PRO A 341 7.96 -11.74 96.79
N SER A 342 9.22 -12.19 96.92
CA SER A 342 9.57 -13.60 97.16
C SER A 342 9.33 -14.07 98.59
N ASP A 343 8.79 -13.22 99.47
CA ASP A 343 8.54 -13.50 100.89
C ASP A 343 7.11 -13.98 101.18
N ARG A 344 6.21 -14.06 100.18
CA ARG A 344 4.80 -14.44 100.39
C ARG A 344 4.23 -15.32 99.27
N VAL A 345 3.27 -16.19 99.64
CA VAL A 345 2.59 -17.11 98.71
C VAL A 345 1.26 -16.50 98.27
N ILE A 346 1.10 -16.31 96.96
CA ILE A 346 -0.17 -15.99 96.31
C ILE A 346 -0.54 -17.17 95.42
N GLU A 347 -1.62 -17.87 95.78
CA GLU A 347 -2.14 -19.00 95.02
C GLU A 347 -3.27 -18.54 94.11
N VAL A 348 -3.02 -18.49 92.81
CA VAL A 348 -4.03 -18.17 91.79
C VAL A 348 -4.83 -19.42 91.48
N SER A 349 -6.14 -19.36 91.70
CA SER A 349 -7.08 -20.47 91.48
C SER A 349 -7.74 -20.39 90.10
N ASP A 350 -7.99 -19.17 89.61
CA ASP A 350 -8.61 -18.93 88.31
C ASP A 350 -8.04 -17.65 87.69
N LEU A 351 -7.82 -17.66 86.39
CA LEU A 351 -7.35 -16.52 85.62
C LEU A 351 -8.07 -16.47 84.27
N LEU A 352 -8.85 -15.43 84.08
CA LEU A 352 -9.55 -15.12 82.84
C LEU A 352 -8.94 -13.86 82.23
N VAL A 353 -8.47 -13.96 81.00
CA VAL A 353 -7.94 -12.83 80.22
C VAL A 353 -8.87 -12.61 79.03
N GLU A 354 -9.54 -11.48 79.00
CA GLU A 354 -10.35 -10.98 77.88
C GLU A 354 -9.62 -9.79 77.22
N GLN A 355 -10.11 -9.32 76.06
CA GLN A 355 -9.37 -8.36 75.19
C GLN A 355 -8.82 -7.11 75.91
N ASP A 356 -9.53 -6.62 76.93
CA ASP A 356 -9.17 -5.41 77.69
C ASP A 356 -9.19 -5.60 79.21
N ASN A 357 -9.56 -6.79 79.70
CA ASN A 357 -9.80 -7.05 81.12
C ASN A 357 -9.19 -8.39 81.57
N ILE A 358 -8.50 -8.36 82.71
CA ILE A 358 -7.95 -9.54 83.37
C ILE A 358 -8.68 -9.73 84.70
N ARG A 359 -9.32 -10.90 84.88
CA ARG A 359 -9.93 -11.31 86.14
C ARG A 359 -9.14 -12.45 86.74
N MET A 360 -8.73 -12.30 87.98
CA MET A 360 -7.93 -13.28 88.71
C MET A 360 -8.60 -13.60 90.04
N GLU A 361 -8.79 -14.88 90.36
CA GLU A 361 -9.20 -15.33 91.68
C GLU A 361 -7.99 -15.94 92.40
N ALA A 362 -7.65 -15.40 93.56
CA ALA A 362 -6.42 -15.74 94.27
C ALA A 362 -6.63 -15.87 95.78
N GLN A 363 -5.70 -16.57 96.44
CA GLN A 363 -5.68 -16.79 97.88
C GLN A 363 -4.30 -16.42 98.45
N THR A 364 -4.30 -15.84 99.66
CA THR A 364 -3.07 -15.45 100.37
C THR A 364 -3.23 -15.63 101.88
N ASP A 365 -2.19 -15.31 102.66
CA ASP A 365 -2.11 -15.54 104.11
C ASP A 365 -2.83 -14.48 104.97
N SER A 366 -2.98 -13.23 104.48
CA SER A 366 -3.57 -12.13 105.24
C SER A 366 -4.21 -11.05 104.37
N PHE A 367 -5.14 -10.28 104.93
CA PHE A 367 -5.72 -9.11 104.25
C PHE A 367 -4.66 -8.04 103.94
N GLU A 368 -3.59 -7.94 104.73
CA GLU A 368 -2.46 -7.05 104.46
C GLU A 368 -1.71 -7.45 103.18
N SER A 369 -1.57 -8.75 102.92
CA SER A 369 -0.98 -9.27 101.68
C SER A 369 -1.82 -8.93 100.44
N VAL A 370 -3.15 -8.91 100.58
CA VAL A 370 -4.08 -8.53 99.50
C VAL A 370 -3.87 -7.08 99.07
N GLU A 371 -3.80 -6.14 100.03
CA GLU A 371 -3.57 -4.71 99.74
C GLU A 371 -2.17 -4.45 99.16
N LYS A 372 -1.14 -5.13 99.68
CA LYS A 372 0.21 -5.04 99.11
C LYS A 372 0.26 -5.58 97.69
N PHE A 373 -0.44 -6.68 97.42
CA PHE A 373 -0.54 -7.24 96.08
C PHE A 373 -1.23 -6.25 95.12
N LYS A 374 -2.31 -5.61 95.55
CA LYS A 374 -2.96 -4.53 94.80
C LYS A 374 -1.98 -3.42 94.43
N ALA A 375 -1.22 -2.94 95.41
CA ALA A 375 -0.27 -1.84 95.23
C ALA A 375 0.89 -2.19 94.27
N VAL A 376 1.26 -3.47 94.16
CA VAL A 376 2.25 -3.92 93.16
C VAL A 376 1.66 -3.89 91.75
N LEU A 377 0.41 -4.32 91.59
CA LEU A 377 -0.27 -4.29 90.30
C LEU A 377 -0.57 -2.85 89.84
N GLU A 378 -0.96 -1.95 90.74
CA GLU A 378 -1.23 -0.53 90.42
C GLU A 378 0.02 0.23 89.94
N LYS A 379 1.23 -0.27 90.23
CA LYS A 379 2.49 0.31 89.70
C LYS A 379 2.74 -0.05 88.24
N TYR A 380 1.91 -0.88 87.63
CA TYR A 380 2.07 -1.28 86.25
C TYR A 380 1.48 -0.23 85.32
N GLU A 381 2.31 0.43 84.52
CA GLU A 381 1.87 1.50 83.58
C GLU A 381 0.80 1.01 82.57
N ARG A 382 0.75 -0.31 82.33
CA ARG A 382 -0.22 -0.96 81.44
C ARG A 382 -1.54 -1.33 82.10
N PHE A 383 -1.63 -1.25 83.43
CA PHE A 383 -2.85 -1.49 84.18
C PHE A 383 -3.47 -0.15 84.53
N ARG A 384 -4.54 0.19 83.82
CA ARG A 384 -5.27 1.44 84.01
C ARG A 384 -5.99 1.47 85.34
N GLU A 385 -6.56 0.35 85.74
CA GLU A 385 -7.33 0.22 86.97
C GLU A 385 -7.18 -1.18 87.54
N VAL A 386 -6.96 -1.28 88.86
CA VAL A 386 -6.89 -2.55 89.60
C VAL A 386 -7.89 -2.49 90.75
N THR A 387 -8.89 -3.36 90.72
CA THR A 387 -9.93 -3.44 91.75
C THR A 387 -9.90 -4.78 92.46
N ILE A 388 -10.05 -4.76 93.78
CA ILE A 388 -10.19 -5.98 94.60
C ILE A 388 -11.64 -6.10 95.04
N SER A 389 -12.19 -7.29 94.87
CA SER A 389 -13.56 -7.66 95.16
C SER A 389 -13.60 -8.98 95.94
N ASP A 390 -14.65 -9.17 96.75
CA ASP A 390 -14.89 -10.42 97.47
C ASP A 390 -13.74 -10.93 98.36
N ALA A 391 -12.97 -10.03 98.97
CA ALA A 391 -11.94 -10.41 99.94
C ALA A 391 -12.58 -10.97 101.22
N ARG A 392 -12.46 -12.28 101.45
CA ARG A 392 -13.05 -12.99 102.60
C ARG A 392 -12.10 -14.06 103.13
N MET A 393 -12.16 -14.30 104.44
CA MET A 393 -11.42 -15.40 105.06
C MET A 393 -12.01 -16.75 104.65
N SER A 394 -11.15 -17.73 104.39
CA SER A 394 -11.55 -19.11 104.10
C SER A 394 -12.23 -19.75 105.31
N ALA A 395 -13.05 -20.78 105.09
CA ALA A 395 -13.87 -21.42 106.11
C ALA A 395 -13.06 -22.03 107.28
N ASP A 396 -11.78 -22.33 107.03
CA ASP A 396 -10.79 -22.85 107.97
C ASP A 396 -9.94 -21.75 108.63
N GLN A 397 -10.23 -20.47 108.37
CA GLN A 397 -9.55 -19.28 108.89
C GLN A 397 -8.03 -19.22 108.61
N SER A 398 -7.53 -20.02 107.66
CA SER A 398 -6.09 -20.13 107.38
C SER A 398 -5.60 -19.21 106.25
N LYS A 399 -6.49 -18.83 105.32
CA LYS A 399 -6.17 -18.04 104.11
C LYS A 399 -7.27 -17.01 103.81
N VAL A 400 -6.93 -15.94 103.11
CA VAL A 400 -7.84 -14.93 102.56
C VAL A 400 -8.01 -15.16 101.06
N ARG A 401 -9.23 -15.40 100.61
CA ARG A 401 -9.59 -15.47 99.19
C ARG A 401 -10.08 -14.12 98.70
N PHE A 402 -9.65 -13.70 97.52
CA PHE A 402 -10.03 -12.43 96.92
C PHE A 402 -10.05 -12.54 95.40
N ARG A 403 -10.79 -11.64 94.75
CA ARG A 403 -10.83 -11.51 93.29
C ARG A 403 -10.29 -10.16 92.87
N VAL A 404 -9.37 -10.16 91.90
CA VAL A 404 -8.82 -8.97 91.29
C VAL A 404 -9.38 -8.82 89.89
N ASN A 405 -9.86 -7.62 89.55
CA ASN A 405 -10.15 -7.24 88.17
C ASN A 405 -9.19 -6.12 87.77
N ILE A 406 -8.53 -6.30 86.63
CA ILE A 406 -7.53 -5.39 86.07
C ILE A 406 -7.98 -4.94 84.70
N THR A 407 -8.08 -3.63 84.48
CA THR A 407 -8.39 -3.03 83.18
C THR A 407 -7.10 -2.58 82.50
N LEU A 408 -6.88 -2.93 81.24
CA LEU A 408 -5.67 -2.57 80.48
C LEU A 408 -5.78 -1.16 79.86
N THR A 409 -4.66 -0.44 79.76
CA THR A 409 -4.64 0.96 79.26
C THR A 409 -4.89 1.08 77.75
N GLU A 410 -4.60 0.04 76.98
CA GLU A 410 -4.93 -0.11 75.56
C GLU A 410 -5.46 -1.52 75.31
N ALA A 411 -6.41 -1.69 74.39
CA ALA A 411 -6.85 -3.01 73.94
C ALA A 411 -5.64 -3.72 73.31
N VAL A 412 -5.26 -4.87 73.87
CA VAL A 412 -4.05 -5.61 73.47
C VAL A 412 -4.19 -6.21 72.10
#